data_AF-A0A9P8CU51-F1
#
_entry.id   AF-A0A9P8CU51-F1
#
_cell.length_a   1.000
_cell.length_b   1.000
_cell.length_c   1.000
_cell.angle_alpha   90.00
_cell.angle_beta   90.00
_cell.angle_gamma   90.00
#
_symmetry.space_group_name_H-M   'P 1'
#
loop_
_entity.id
_entity.type
_entity.pdbx_description
1 polymer ?
#
loop_
_entity_poly.entity_id
_entity_poly.type
_entity_poly.pdbx_seq_one_letter_code
_entity_poly.pdbx_strand_id
1 'polypeptide(L)'
;MILRICANPRLKLAKMIKVSSLCILLIALTAISAQNLTGYPTRDEVPDVNSPQVQAWLKEIDLTGVPAIAPYPPGDPTPVCPTAAVNANDCIRGCQSCNGDDLFECSAPNTWGVTFDDGPAPSTPALLDYLRTQKISASFFVMGSNVIMYPEILKREVADGHHLASHTWSHHALTTLTNAEIVAEMKWTEKAVFDITGLRLKYMRPPYGEINNRVRFVLKKLGYVVVDWTGDEFDTLDWQPIPESEKITRFTSSLDAYAASPRTKGFYCLEHDITPEGVLLAQKLVPLGIARNISFASVAGCEGAAGYQNSNATSSVPLPGTATATAGTGPSRSQSASGGSVTSIVTAKVPGAASHTGGAALGVASVFAALVASILLV
;
A
#
# COMPACT_ATOMS: atom_id res chain seq x y z
N MET A 1 -12.02 86.70 -13.65
CA MET A 1 -13.04 87.43 -14.43
C MET A 1 -12.96 86.90 -15.87
N ILE A 2 -14.08 86.39 -16.40
CA ILE A 2 -14.42 86.13 -17.83
C ILE A 2 -13.81 84.84 -18.45
N LEU A 3 -14.57 83.72 -18.58
CA LEU A 3 -15.55 83.27 -19.62
C LEU A 3 -14.90 82.73 -20.92
N ARG A 4 -15.04 81.41 -21.22
CA ARG A 4 -15.91 80.76 -22.25
C ARG A 4 -15.54 81.16 -23.72
N ILE A 5 -15.36 80.29 -24.72
CA ILE A 5 -16.29 79.32 -25.37
C ILE A 5 -15.52 78.33 -26.31
N CYS A 6 -16.08 77.13 -26.42
CA CYS A 6 -15.97 75.97 -27.33
C CYS A 6 -15.34 76.09 -28.75
N ALA A 7 -14.69 75.00 -29.21
CA ALA A 7 -15.23 74.06 -30.23
C ALA A 7 -14.27 72.86 -30.48
N ASN A 8 -14.86 71.67 -30.69
CA ASN A 8 -14.24 70.40 -31.13
C ASN A 8 -15.08 69.94 -32.35
N PRO A 9 -14.54 69.25 -33.39
CA PRO A 9 -14.46 67.79 -33.31
C PRO A 9 -13.35 67.10 -34.13
N ARG A 10 -12.82 65.98 -33.57
CA ARG A 10 -12.46 64.69 -34.23
C ARG A 10 -11.25 64.73 -35.23
N LEU A 11 -10.28 63.80 -35.24
CA LEU A 11 -10.34 62.34 -35.10
C LEU A 11 -8.88 61.78 -35.05
N LYS A 12 -8.66 60.74 -34.20
CA LYS A 12 -7.61 59.69 -34.23
C LYS A 12 -6.12 60.04 -34.00
N LEU A 13 -5.65 59.72 -32.80
CA LEU A 13 -4.25 59.34 -32.53
C LEU A 13 -4.24 58.12 -31.59
N ALA A 14 -3.85 56.95 -32.09
CA ALA A 14 -3.59 55.78 -31.27
C ALA A 14 -2.10 55.48 -31.27
N LYS A 15 -1.54 55.53 -30.06
CA LYS A 15 -0.13 55.39 -29.67
C LYS A 15 0.31 53.92 -29.60
N MET A 16 1.60 53.74 -29.85
CA MET A 16 2.44 52.64 -29.38
C MET A 16 2.22 52.32 -27.89
N ILE A 17 2.05 51.05 -27.53
CA ILE A 17 2.29 50.54 -26.17
C ILE A 17 3.05 49.21 -26.26
N LYS A 18 4.10 49.14 -25.45
CA LYS A 18 5.07 48.06 -25.24
C LYS A 18 4.42 46.70 -24.98
N VAL A 19 4.97 45.65 -25.60
CA VAL A 19 4.70 44.25 -25.28
C VAL A 19 5.51 43.89 -24.03
N SER A 20 4.85 43.85 -22.87
CA SER A 20 5.38 43.20 -21.67
C SER A 20 4.91 41.75 -21.67
N SER A 21 5.88 40.84 -21.72
CA SER A 21 5.69 39.39 -21.70
C SER A 21 5.10 38.96 -20.36
N LEU A 22 3.80 38.66 -20.35
CA LEU A 22 3.09 38.06 -19.22
C LEU A 22 3.05 36.54 -19.48
N CYS A 23 3.98 35.79 -18.88
CA CYS A 23 3.84 34.34 -18.77
C CYS A 23 2.65 34.06 -17.86
N ILE A 24 1.48 33.83 -18.45
CA ILE A 24 0.31 33.30 -17.74
C ILE A 24 0.60 31.82 -17.51
N LEU A 25 1.08 31.50 -16.31
CA LEU A 25 1.10 30.14 -15.79
C LEU A 25 -0.36 29.74 -15.58
N LEU A 26 -0.96 29.06 -16.57
CA LEU A 26 -2.23 28.36 -16.38
C LEU A 26 -1.97 27.18 -15.43
N ILE A 27 -2.13 27.42 -14.13
CA ILE A 27 -2.39 26.35 -13.18
C ILE A 27 -3.83 25.93 -13.47
N ALA A 28 -4.01 24.88 -14.25
CA ALA A 28 -5.29 24.19 -14.33
C ALA A 28 -5.54 23.53 -12.97
N LEU A 29 -6.20 24.24 -12.04
CA LEU A 29 -6.92 23.58 -10.96
C LEU A 29 -8.04 22.78 -11.62
N THR A 30 -7.78 21.52 -11.94
CA THR A 30 -8.85 20.55 -12.15
C THR A 30 -9.57 20.41 -10.82
N ALA A 31 -10.72 21.05 -10.69
CA ALA A 31 -11.64 20.77 -9.60
C ALA A 31 -11.92 19.27 -9.64
N ILE A 32 -11.48 18.56 -8.59
CA ILE A 32 -11.81 17.16 -8.36
C ILE A 32 -13.32 17.11 -8.17
N SER A 33 -14.04 16.72 -9.21
CA SER A 33 -15.43 16.30 -9.06
C SER A 33 -15.38 14.99 -8.29
N ALA A 34 -15.68 15.03 -6.98
CA ALA A 34 -16.00 13.83 -6.23
C ALA A 34 -17.09 13.10 -7.01
N GLN A 35 -16.76 11.96 -7.62
CA GLN A 35 -17.78 11.09 -8.17
C GLN A 35 -18.59 10.61 -6.97
N ASN A 36 -19.82 11.09 -6.84
CA ASN A 36 -20.70 10.68 -5.77
C ASN A 36 -21.22 9.28 -6.13
N LEU A 37 -20.40 8.26 -5.86
CA LEU A 37 -20.73 6.87 -6.08
C LEU A 37 -21.88 6.51 -5.12
N THR A 38 -23.06 6.26 -5.69
CA THR A 38 -24.27 5.87 -4.94
C THR A 38 -24.60 4.41 -5.21
N GLY A 39 -25.37 3.79 -4.32
CA GLY A 39 -25.77 2.39 -4.45
C GLY A 39 -24.74 1.38 -3.92
N TYR A 40 -23.80 1.84 -3.10
CA TYR A 40 -22.88 1.00 -2.35
C TYR A 40 -23.35 0.85 -0.89
N PRO A 41 -22.92 -0.22 -0.18
CA PRO A 41 -23.23 -0.42 1.23
C PRO A 41 -22.72 0.73 2.12
N THR A 42 -23.21 0.79 3.36
CA THR A 42 -22.70 1.73 4.34
C THR A 42 -21.20 1.51 4.54
N ARG A 43 -20.49 2.60 4.79
CA ARG A 43 -19.09 2.58 5.17
C ARG A 43 -18.90 1.83 6.49
N ASP A 44 -17.85 1.02 6.54
CA ASP A 44 -17.34 0.33 7.74
C ASP A 44 -18.37 -0.60 8.43
N GLU A 45 -19.43 -0.97 7.71
CA GLU A 45 -20.43 -1.96 8.12
C GLU A 45 -20.39 -3.17 7.19
N VAL A 46 -20.64 -4.36 7.76
CA VAL A 46 -20.79 -5.59 6.96
C VAL A 46 -21.97 -5.42 5.99
N PRO A 47 -21.78 -5.61 4.67
CA PRO A 47 -22.85 -5.39 3.70
C PRO A 47 -24.07 -6.30 3.92
N ASP A 48 -25.28 -5.76 3.70
CA ASP A 48 -26.53 -6.52 3.85
C ASP A 48 -26.61 -7.71 2.88
N VAL A 49 -26.57 -8.90 3.46
CA VAL A 49 -26.65 -10.17 2.73
C VAL A 49 -28.01 -10.41 2.08
N ASN A 50 -29.06 -9.74 2.52
CA ASN A 50 -30.42 -9.87 1.95
C ASN A 50 -30.65 -8.94 0.76
N SER A 51 -29.70 -8.06 0.44
CA SER A 51 -29.79 -7.18 -0.71
C SER A 51 -29.92 -8.00 -2.02
N PRO A 52 -30.70 -7.53 -3.02
CA PRO A 52 -30.85 -8.25 -4.29
C PRO A 52 -29.52 -8.55 -4.98
N GLN A 53 -28.54 -7.66 -4.83
CA GLN A 53 -27.21 -7.80 -5.40
C GLN A 53 -26.44 -8.96 -4.76
N VAL A 54 -26.42 -9.05 -3.43
CA VAL A 54 -25.73 -10.14 -2.73
C VAL A 54 -26.43 -11.48 -2.97
N GLN A 55 -27.77 -11.49 -2.96
CA GLN A 55 -28.55 -12.68 -3.29
C GLN A 55 -28.32 -13.17 -4.73
N ALA A 56 -28.04 -12.27 -5.68
CA ALA A 56 -27.64 -12.66 -7.03
C ALA A 56 -26.26 -13.33 -7.04
N TRP A 57 -25.25 -12.73 -6.40
CA TRP A 57 -23.91 -13.32 -6.31
C TRP A 57 -23.90 -14.68 -5.60
N LEU A 58 -24.66 -14.84 -4.52
CA LEU A 58 -24.74 -16.10 -3.78
C LEU A 58 -25.29 -17.25 -4.64
N LYS A 59 -26.12 -16.97 -5.66
CA LYS A 59 -26.63 -17.99 -6.59
C LYS A 59 -25.58 -18.45 -7.61
N GLU A 60 -24.55 -17.64 -7.85
CA GLU A 60 -23.50 -17.92 -8.83
C GLU A 60 -22.32 -18.69 -8.21
N ILE A 61 -22.20 -18.68 -6.88
CA ILE A 61 -21.06 -19.25 -6.16
C ILE A 61 -21.43 -20.62 -5.59
N ASP A 62 -20.74 -21.65 -6.06
CA ASP A 62 -20.85 -22.99 -5.47
C ASP A 62 -20.09 -23.09 -4.14
N LEU A 63 -20.85 -22.92 -3.05
CA LEU A 63 -20.39 -23.10 -1.68
C LEU A 63 -20.66 -24.52 -1.14
N THR A 64 -20.96 -25.49 -2.01
CA THR A 64 -21.04 -26.88 -1.56
C THR A 64 -19.64 -27.35 -1.14
N GLY A 65 -19.57 -28.04 0.01
CA GLY A 65 -18.31 -28.56 0.55
C GLY A 65 -17.48 -27.57 1.37
N VAL A 66 -18.00 -26.37 1.68
CA VAL A 66 -17.35 -25.48 2.66
C VAL A 66 -17.15 -26.22 3.99
N PRO A 67 -15.94 -26.21 4.57
CA PRO A 67 -15.70 -26.79 5.90
C PRO A 67 -16.68 -26.25 6.95
N ALA A 68 -17.26 -27.16 7.74
CA ALA A 68 -18.25 -26.85 8.78
C ALA A 68 -17.61 -26.25 10.04
N ILE A 69 -16.94 -25.11 9.88
CA ILE A 69 -16.32 -24.34 10.97
C ILE A 69 -17.27 -23.19 11.31
N ALA A 70 -17.79 -23.12 12.54
CA ALA A 70 -18.67 -22.01 12.92
C ALA A 70 -17.92 -20.68 12.90
N PRO A 71 -18.59 -19.55 12.59
CA PRO A 71 -18.01 -18.24 12.81
C PRO A 71 -17.62 -18.05 14.29
N TYR A 72 -16.49 -17.40 14.52
CA TYR A 72 -16.00 -17.14 15.87
C TYR A 72 -16.70 -15.95 16.51
N PRO A 73 -16.79 -15.90 17.85
CA PRO A 73 -17.25 -14.70 18.53
C PRO A 73 -16.37 -13.50 18.12
N PRO A 74 -16.97 -12.33 17.88
CA PRO A 74 -16.18 -11.11 17.72
C PRO A 74 -15.37 -10.88 19.01
N GLY A 75 -14.12 -10.47 18.87
CA GLY A 75 -13.28 -9.99 19.97
C GLY A 75 -12.89 -8.53 19.76
N ASP A 76 -12.04 -8.01 20.65
CA ASP A 76 -11.56 -6.63 20.63
C ASP A 76 -10.03 -6.60 20.84
N PRO A 77 -9.22 -6.22 19.83
CA PRO A 77 -9.56 -5.89 18.44
C PRO A 77 -9.59 -7.12 17.52
N THR A 78 -9.08 -8.26 17.97
CA THR A 78 -8.98 -9.50 17.19
C THR A 78 -10.00 -10.54 17.66
N PRO A 79 -10.46 -11.46 16.78
CA PRO A 79 -11.31 -12.58 17.15
C PRO A 79 -10.74 -13.40 18.30
N VAL A 80 -11.61 -13.84 19.21
CA VAL A 80 -11.20 -14.74 20.29
C VAL A 80 -11.00 -16.14 19.72
N CYS A 81 -9.81 -16.70 19.91
CA CYS A 81 -9.53 -18.08 19.54
C CYS A 81 -10.54 -19.04 20.20
N PRO A 82 -11.08 -20.02 19.45
CA PRO A 82 -11.99 -20.99 20.03
C PRO A 82 -11.33 -21.72 21.20
N THR A 83 -12.01 -21.76 22.35
CA THR A 83 -11.51 -22.37 23.59
C THR A 83 -11.67 -23.88 23.65
N ALA A 84 -12.50 -24.45 22.77
CA ALA A 84 -12.57 -25.89 22.55
C ALA A 84 -11.31 -26.36 21.81
N ALA A 85 -10.95 -27.64 21.94
CA ALA A 85 -9.82 -28.23 21.22
C ALA A 85 -9.97 -27.96 19.72
N VAL A 86 -9.20 -27.00 19.22
CA VAL A 86 -9.25 -26.56 17.82
C VAL A 86 -8.86 -27.75 16.95
N ASN A 87 -9.72 -28.12 16.00
CA ASN A 87 -9.40 -29.23 15.12
C ASN A 87 -8.17 -28.84 14.30
N ALA A 88 -7.15 -29.71 14.22
CA ALA A 88 -5.95 -29.43 13.42
C ALA A 88 -6.32 -29.18 11.94
N ASN A 89 -7.43 -29.73 11.47
CA ASN A 89 -7.96 -29.50 10.13
C ASN A 89 -8.63 -28.13 9.93
N ASP A 90 -8.83 -27.34 11.00
CA ASP A 90 -9.38 -25.98 10.87
C ASP A 90 -8.31 -25.00 10.34
N CYS A 91 -7.03 -25.30 10.57
CA CYS A 91 -5.86 -24.52 10.16
C CYS A 91 -6.07 -23.01 10.40
N ILE A 92 -6.17 -22.61 11.65
CA ILE A 92 -6.37 -21.21 12.02
C ILE A 92 -5.02 -20.52 12.12
N ARG A 93 -4.81 -19.43 11.37
CA ARG A 93 -3.53 -18.72 11.39
C ARG A 93 -3.24 -18.13 12.77
N GLY A 94 -4.11 -17.28 13.32
CA GLY A 94 -3.87 -16.60 14.60
C GLY A 94 -3.84 -17.51 15.83
N CYS A 95 -4.53 -18.66 15.76
CA CYS A 95 -4.68 -19.55 16.92
C CYS A 95 -3.79 -20.80 16.89
N GLN A 96 -3.37 -21.25 15.70
CA GLN A 96 -2.59 -22.49 15.52
C GLN A 96 -1.27 -22.25 14.76
N SER A 97 -0.96 -21.00 14.39
CA SER A 97 0.17 -20.67 13.52
C SER A 97 0.15 -21.49 12.22
N CYS A 98 -1.05 -21.72 11.67
CA CYS A 98 -1.25 -22.53 10.48
C CYS A 98 -1.44 -21.67 9.22
N ASN A 99 -0.51 -21.81 8.29
CA ASN A 99 -0.38 -20.95 7.10
C ASN A 99 -1.20 -21.41 5.88
N GLY A 100 -1.73 -22.64 5.88
CA GLY A 100 -2.48 -23.18 4.74
C GLY A 100 -1.69 -23.12 3.43
N ASP A 101 -2.35 -22.72 2.34
CA ASP A 101 -1.76 -22.43 1.03
C ASP A 101 -1.58 -20.92 0.76
N ASP A 102 -1.54 -20.09 1.82
CA ASP A 102 -1.42 -18.63 1.69
C ASP A 102 0.02 -18.19 1.38
N LEU A 103 0.17 -16.98 0.82
CA LEU A 103 1.48 -16.41 0.50
C LEU A 103 2.03 -15.59 1.68
N PHE A 104 3.10 -16.09 2.31
CA PHE A 104 3.81 -15.42 3.40
C PHE A 104 5.14 -14.79 2.98
N GLU A 105 5.79 -15.35 1.96
CA GLU A 105 7.09 -14.90 1.48
C GLU A 105 7.00 -14.44 0.03
N CYS A 106 7.81 -13.45 -0.33
CA CYS A 106 7.97 -13.02 -1.71
C CYS A 106 8.78 -14.07 -2.48
N SER A 107 8.22 -14.62 -3.56
CA SER A 107 8.89 -15.67 -4.33
C SER A 107 10.21 -15.22 -4.96
N ALA A 108 10.35 -13.93 -5.28
CA ALA A 108 11.59 -13.34 -5.79
C ALA A 108 12.65 -13.23 -4.68
N PRO A 109 13.89 -13.72 -4.90
CA PRO A 109 14.96 -13.67 -3.90
C PRO A 109 15.35 -12.22 -3.58
N ASN A 110 15.84 -11.97 -2.36
CA ASN A 110 16.37 -10.67 -1.94
C ASN A 110 15.45 -9.47 -2.26
N THR A 111 14.14 -9.66 -2.11
CA THR A 111 13.11 -8.69 -2.49
C THR A 111 12.17 -8.40 -1.33
N TRP A 112 11.94 -7.12 -1.05
CA TRP A 112 10.90 -6.63 -0.18
C TRP A 112 9.63 -6.42 -1.01
N GLY A 113 8.63 -7.28 -0.77
CA GLY A 113 7.26 -7.06 -1.21
C GLY A 113 6.60 -5.97 -0.38
N VAL A 114 6.56 -4.75 -0.91
CA VAL A 114 6.07 -3.56 -0.19
C VAL A 114 4.55 -3.56 -0.22
N THR A 115 3.91 -3.48 0.96
CA THR A 115 2.45 -3.54 1.06
C THR A 115 1.90 -2.52 2.04
N PHE A 116 0.76 -1.93 1.71
CA PHE A 116 0.03 -0.99 2.56
C PHE A 116 -1.44 -1.41 2.67
N ASP A 117 -1.95 -1.51 3.89
CA ASP A 117 -3.33 -1.93 4.19
C ASP A 117 -4.21 -0.72 4.55
N ASP A 118 -5.52 -0.96 4.57
CA ASP A 118 -6.61 -0.07 4.99
C ASP A 118 -6.88 1.15 4.11
N GLY A 119 -6.01 1.46 3.14
CA GLY A 119 -6.20 2.54 2.18
C GLY A 119 -7.36 2.32 1.19
N PRO A 120 -7.59 3.28 0.27
CA PRO A 120 -6.89 4.56 0.16
C PRO A 120 -7.32 5.54 1.27
N ALA A 121 -6.47 6.52 1.58
CA ALA A 121 -6.72 7.52 2.61
C ALA A 121 -6.17 8.91 2.20
N PRO A 122 -6.52 9.99 2.91
CA PRO A 122 -5.99 11.33 2.61
C PRO A 122 -4.46 11.45 2.71
N SER A 123 -3.80 10.56 3.44
CA SER A 123 -2.34 10.44 3.56
C SER A 123 -1.67 9.71 2.39
N THR A 124 -2.37 8.79 1.73
CA THR A 124 -1.87 7.97 0.60
C THR A 124 -1.18 8.79 -0.50
N PRO A 125 -1.68 9.97 -0.95
CA PRO A 125 -1.02 10.75 -2.00
C PRO A 125 0.43 11.12 -1.70
N ALA A 126 0.77 11.37 -0.43
CA ALA A 126 2.14 11.70 -0.02
C ALA A 126 3.06 10.47 -0.10
N LEU A 127 2.52 9.28 0.20
CA LEU A 127 3.23 8.02 0.00
C LEU A 127 3.47 7.74 -1.48
N LEU A 128 2.45 7.93 -2.33
CA LEU A 128 2.56 7.76 -3.78
C LEU A 128 3.64 8.67 -4.39
N ASP A 129 3.70 9.93 -3.96
CA ASP A 129 4.77 10.84 -4.37
C ASP A 129 6.15 10.31 -4.00
N TYR A 130 6.31 9.82 -2.77
CA TYR A 130 7.57 9.24 -2.31
C TYR A 130 7.95 7.97 -3.10
N LEU A 131 7.05 7.00 -3.23
CA LEU A 131 7.30 5.75 -3.95
C LEU A 131 7.70 6.01 -5.41
N ARG A 132 7.07 6.99 -6.07
CA ARG A 132 7.44 7.44 -7.42
C ARG A 132 8.88 7.97 -7.47
N THR A 133 9.32 8.76 -6.48
CA THR A 133 10.72 9.24 -6.44
C THR A 133 11.72 8.11 -6.25
N GLN A 134 11.35 7.07 -5.50
CA GLN A 134 12.17 5.88 -5.28
C GLN A 134 12.06 4.85 -6.41
N LYS A 135 11.14 5.04 -7.36
CA LYS A 135 10.79 4.09 -8.43
C LYS A 135 10.39 2.72 -7.86
N ILE A 136 9.69 2.73 -6.73
CA ILE A 136 9.20 1.53 -6.06
C ILE A 136 7.75 1.28 -6.46
N SER A 137 7.46 0.05 -6.87
CA SER A 137 6.09 -0.44 -6.98
C SER A 137 5.69 -1.13 -5.67
N ALA A 138 4.55 -0.76 -5.10
CA ALA A 138 3.96 -1.40 -3.92
C ALA A 138 2.64 -2.12 -4.27
N SER A 139 2.12 -2.88 -3.31
CA SER A 139 0.72 -3.33 -3.29
C SER A 139 -0.08 -2.50 -2.29
N PHE A 140 -1.28 -2.06 -2.67
CA PHE A 140 -2.27 -1.46 -1.78
C PHE A 140 -3.40 -2.46 -1.57
N PHE A 141 -3.58 -2.93 -0.34
CA PHE A 141 -4.71 -3.76 0.08
C PHE A 141 -5.85 -2.82 0.49
N VAL A 142 -6.75 -2.57 -0.45
CA VAL A 142 -7.74 -1.51 -0.33
C VAL A 142 -9.03 -1.99 0.31
N MET A 143 -9.58 -1.18 1.21
CA MET A 143 -10.93 -1.34 1.75
C MET A 143 -11.97 -0.83 0.75
N GLY A 144 -13.02 -1.61 0.49
CA GLY A 144 -14.09 -1.23 -0.44
C GLY A 144 -14.80 0.08 -0.04
N SER A 145 -15.02 0.30 1.26
CA SER A 145 -15.63 1.54 1.78
C SER A 145 -14.75 2.78 1.52
N ASN A 146 -13.42 2.63 1.56
CA ASN A 146 -12.48 3.71 1.30
C ASN A 146 -12.30 3.97 -0.19
N VAL A 147 -12.37 2.93 -1.01
CA VAL A 147 -12.35 3.04 -2.48
C VAL A 147 -13.45 3.98 -3.00
N ILE A 148 -14.68 3.85 -2.49
CA ILE A 148 -15.78 4.73 -2.90
C ILE A 148 -15.64 6.15 -2.36
N MET A 149 -14.94 6.33 -1.24
CA MET A 149 -14.70 7.63 -0.61
C MET A 149 -13.58 8.40 -1.33
N TYR A 150 -12.55 7.69 -1.78
CA TYR A 150 -11.35 8.25 -2.38
C TYR A 150 -11.05 7.69 -3.77
N PRO A 151 -12.02 7.74 -4.72
CA PRO A 151 -11.88 7.10 -6.03
C PRO A 151 -10.73 7.67 -6.87
N GLU A 152 -10.40 8.94 -6.70
CA GLU A 152 -9.28 9.58 -7.40
C GLU A 152 -7.92 9.12 -6.86
N ILE A 153 -7.84 8.77 -5.57
CA ILE A 153 -6.61 8.21 -4.98
C ILE A 153 -6.40 6.79 -5.50
N LEU A 154 -7.45 5.96 -5.55
CA LEU A 154 -7.40 4.63 -6.16
C LEU A 154 -6.94 4.67 -7.63
N LYS A 155 -7.52 5.58 -8.44
CA LYS A 155 -7.08 5.77 -9.83
C LYS A 155 -5.61 6.14 -9.91
N ARG A 156 -5.14 6.96 -8.97
CA ARG A 156 -3.74 7.38 -8.91
C ARG A 156 -2.82 6.22 -8.53
N GLU A 157 -3.20 5.36 -7.59
CA GLU A 157 -2.45 4.14 -7.26
C GLU A 157 -2.20 3.30 -8.52
N VAL A 158 -3.23 3.09 -9.34
CA VAL A 158 -3.11 2.37 -10.62
C VAL A 158 -2.25 3.14 -11.62
N ALA A 159 -2.47 4.43 -11.79
CA ALA A 159 -1.76 5.27 -12.76
C ALA A 159 -0.25 5.40 -12.47
N ASP A 160 0.12 5.40 -11.19
CA ASP A 160 1.52 5.43 -10.73
C ASP A 160 2.19 4.03 -10.81
N GLY A 161 1.45 3.00 -11.24
CA GLY A 161 1.99 1.67 -11.55
C GLY A 161 1.92 0.66 -10.39
N HIS A 162 1.14 0.95 -9.36
CA HIS A 162 1.02 0.08 -8.19
C HIS A 162 -0.01 -1.04 -8.40
N HIS A 163 0.10 -2.06 -7.56
CA HIS A 163 -0.79 -3.22 -7.56
C HIS A 163 -1.92 -3.02 -6.55
N LEU A 164 -3.15 -3.29 -6.94
CA LEU A 164 -4.29 -3.30 -6.02
C LEU A 164 -4.63 -4.73 -5.59
N ALA A 165 -4.91 -4.89 -4.31
CA ALA A 165 -5.41 -6.11 -3.68
C ALA A 165 -6.59 -5.77 -2.75
N SER A 166 -7.40 -6.76 -2.36
CA SER A 166 -8.58 -6.51 -1.52
C SER A 166 -8.24 -6.59 -0.04
N HIS A 167 -8.84 -5.71 0.76
CA HIS A 167 -8.85 -5.78 2.21
C HIS A 167 -10.27 -5.73 2.78
N THR A 168 -11.18 -6.45 2.13
CA THR A 168 -12.62 -6.50 2.44
C THR A 168 -13.33 -5.14 2.29
N TRP A 169 -14.64 -5.11 2.54
CA TRP A 169 -15.43 -3.89 2.46
C TRP A 169 -15.29 -3.07 3.73
N SER A 170 -15.39 -3.74 4.89
CA SER A 170 -15.59 -3.12 6.20
C SER A 170 -14.52 -3.46 7.23
N HIS A 171 -13.45 -4.17 6.85
CA HIS A 171 -12.35 -4.57 7.73
C HIS A 171 -12.76 -5.52 8.89
N HIS A 172 -13.92 -6.16 8.83
CA HIS A 172 -14.27 -7.20 9.81
C HIS A 172 -13.44 -8.46 9.60
N ALA A 173 -13.06 -9.11 10.71
CA ALA A 173 -12.35 -10.38 10.67
C ALA A 173 -13.21 -11.47 10.01
N LEU A 174 -12.76 -12.02 8.88
CA LEU A 174 -13.57 -12.96 8.10
C LEU A 174 -13.94 -14.24 8.87
N THR A 175 -13.16 -14.60 9.89
CA THR A 175 -13.44 -15.77 10.76
C THR A 175 -14.68 -15.59 11.63
N THR A 176 -15.11 -14.35 11.91
CA THR A 176 -16.33 -14.04 12.69
C THR A 176 -17.58 -13.91 11.82
N LEU A 177 -17.41 -13.85 10.50
CA LEU A 177 -18.49 -13.69 9.53
C LEU A 177 -18.99 -15.03 8.99
N THR A 178 -20.28 -15.09 8.67
CA THR A 178 -20.88 -16.19 7.89
C THR A 178 -20.33 -16.22 6.46
N ASN A 179 -20.52 -17.34 5.75
CA ASN A 179 -20.06 -17.44 4.35
C ASN A 179 -20.73 -16.40 3.44
N ALA A 180 -22.00 -16.06 3.71
CA ALA A 180 -22.72 -15.06 2.93
C ALA A 180 -22.16 -13.64 3.15
N GLU A 181 -21.81 -13.31 4.39
CA GLU A 181 -21.17 -12.03 4.74
C GLU A 181 -19.76 -11.95 4.13
N ILE A 182 -18.96 -13.02 4.17
CA ILE A 182 -17.65 -13.06 3.48
C ILE A 182 -17.82 -12.79 1.98
N VAL A 183 -18.79 -13.43 1.33
CA VAL A 183 -19.08 -13.16 -0.09
C VAL A 183 -19.45 -11.69 -0.29
N ALA A 184 -20.27 -11.11 0.58
CA ALA A 184 -20.69 -9.72 0.48
C ALA A 184 -19.51 -8.74 0.63
N GLU A 185 -18.66 -8.94 1.64
CA GLU A 185 -17.42 -8.18 1.88
C GLU A 185 -16.53 -8.13 0.64
N MET A 186 -16.28 -9.30 0.03
CA MET A 186 -15.37 -9.41 -1.10
C MET A 186 -16.00 -8.87 -2.38
N LYS A 187 -17.25 -9.22 -2.69
CA LYS A 187 -17.89 -8.86 -3.97
C LYS A 187 -18.23 -7.38 -4.05
N TRP A 188 -18.60 -6.72 -2.95
CA TRP A 188 -18.80 -5.27 -2.95
C TRP A 188 -17.49 -4.51 -3.17
N THR A 189 -16.40 -4.99 -2.56
CA THR A 189 -15.06 -4.43 -2.79
C THR A 189 -14.61 -4.62 -4.24
N GLU A 190 -14.78 -5.83 -4.79
CA GLU A 190 -14.49 -6.11 -6.19
C GLU A 190 -15.31 -5.21 -7.13
N LYS A 191 -16.61 -5.04 -6.86
CA LYS A 191 -17.49 -4.18 -7.65
C LYS A 191 -17.02 -2.73 -7.62
N ALA A 192 -16.71 -2.17 -6.45
CA ALA A 192 -16.26 -0.79 -6.32
C ALA A 192 -14.97 -0.53 -7.09
N VAL A 193 -13.97 -1.41 -6.92
CA VAL A 193 -12.70 -1.29 -7.64
C VAL A 193 -12.90 -1.46 -9.15
N PHE A 194 -13.73 -2.42 -9.58
CA PHE A 194 -13.99 -2.65 -11.00
C PHE A 194 -14.71 -1.46 -11.65
N ASP A 195 -15.72 -0.89 -10.99
CA ASP A 195 -16.48 0.24 -11.53
C ASP A 195 -15.60 1.50 -11.71
N ILE A 196 -14.54 1.65 -10.90
CA ILE A 196 -13.62 2.79 -10.95
C ILE A 196 -12.43 2.56 -11.91
N THR A 197 -11.89 1.34 -11.94
CA THR A 197 -10.59 1.04 -12.58
C THR A 197 -10.68 0.05 -13.74
N GLY A 198 -11.77 -0.72 -13.82
CA GLY A 198 -11.91 -1.86 -14.74
C GLY A 198 -11.12 -3.11 -14.33
N LEU A 199 -10.48 -3.12 -13.15
CA LEU A 199 -9.64 -4.23 -12.69
C LEU A 199 -10.43 -5.17 -11.76
N ARG A 200 -10.19 -6.48 -11.89
CA ARG A 200 -10.74 -7.50 -10.98
C ARG A 200 -9.65 -8.02 -10.05
N LEU A 201 -9.76 -7.71 -8.78
CA LEU A 201 -8.76 -8.05 -7.76
C LEU A 201 -8.56 -9.58 -7.68
N LYS A 202 -7.30 -10.01 -7.64
CA LYS A 202 -6.93 -11.43 -7.49
C LYS A 202 -6.31 -11.73 -6.14
N TYR A 203 -5.64 -10.77 -5.53
CA TYR A 203 -5.02 -10.93 -4.23
C TYR A 203 -5.87 -10.28 -3.15
N MET A 204 -5.84 -10.84 -1.95
CA MET A 204 -6.44 -10.22 -0.77
C MET A 204 -5.62 -10.53 0.47
N ARG A 205 -5.71 -9.65 1.46
CA ARG A 205 -5.20 -9.90 2.81
C ARG A 205 -6.38 -9.92 3.77
N PRO A 206 -6.53 -10.93 4.64
CA PRO A 206 -7.57 -10.94 5.65
C PRO A 206 -7.30 -9.86 6.70
N PRO A 207 -8.31 -9.06 7.11
CA PRO A 207 -8.20 -8.16 8.24
C PRO A 207 -7.68 -8.88 9.48
N TYR A 208 -6.80 -8.19 10.24
CA TYR A 208 -6.09 -8.73 11.40
C TYR A 208 -5.17 -9.93 11.09
N GLY A 209 -5.02 -10.27 9.82
CA GLY A 209 -4.31 -11.48 9.45
C GLY A 209 -5.07 -12.78 9.79
N GLU A 210 -6.34 -12.69 10.15
CA GLU A 210 -7.09 -13.82 10.70
C GLU A 210 -7.82 -14.63 9.64
N ILE A 211 -7.51 -15.92 9.57
CA ILE A 211 -8.07 -16.82 8.57
C ILE A 211 -8.09 -18.28 9.04
N ASN A 212 -9.06 -19.05 8.54
CA ASN A 212 -9.18 -20.50 8.73
C ASN A 212 -9.57 -21.20 7.42
N ASN A 213 -9.63 -22.54 7.41
CA ASN A 213 -9.94 -23.30 6.19
C ASN A 213 -11.34 -23.06 5.62
N ARG A 214 -12.33 -22.63 6.43
CA ARG A 214 -13.63 -22.19 5.92
C ARG A 214 -13.48 -20.93 5.08
N VAL A 215 -12.81 -19.92 5.64
CA VAL A 215 -12.58 -18.64 4.95
C VAL A 215 -11.74 -18.85 3.69
N ARG A 216 -10.63 -19.61 3.77
CA ARG A 216 -9.80 -19.97 2.59
C ARG A 216 -10.62 -20.61 1.49
N PHE A 217 -11.50 -21.56 1.83
CA PHE A 217 -12.37 -22.21 0.86
C PHE A 217 -13.26 -21.20 0.12
N VAL A 218 -13.93 -20.30 0.85
CA VAL A 218 -14.79 -19.26 0.25
C VAL A 218 -13.98 -18.33 -0.64
N LEU A 219 -12.84 -17.83 -0.17
CA LEU A 219 -11.96 -16.95 -0.94
C LEU A 219 -11.46 -17.62 -2.24
N LYS A 220 -11.11 -18.91 -2.18
CA LYS A 220 -10.71 -19.69 -3.35
C LYS A 220 -11.83 -19.84 -4.37
N LYS A 221 -13.08 -20.06 -3.92
CA LYS A 221 -14.26 -20.09 -4.81
C LYS A 221 -14.52 -18.74 -5.49
N LEU A 222 -14.10 -17.64 -4.86
CA LEU A 222 -14.15 -16.29 -5.41
C LEU A 222 -12.94 -15.93 -6.29
N GLY A 223 -11.97 -16.83 -6.45
CA GLY A 223 -10.78 -16.62 -7.27
C GLY A 223 -9.66 -15.83 -6.59
N TYR A 224 -9.71 -15.65 -5.27
CA TYR A 224 -8.68 -14.94 -4.51
C TYR A 224 -7.49 -15.82 -4.13
N VAL A 225 -6.32 -15.19 -4.13
CA VAL A 225 -5.10 -15.67 -3.48
C VAL A 225 -4.92 -14.87 -2.19
N VAL A 226 -4.74 -15.58 -1.08
CA VAL A 226 -4.51 -14.99 0.24
C VAL A 226 -3.05 -14.61 0.36
N VAL A 227 -2.80 -13.38 0.79
CA VAL A 227 -1.46 -12.83 1.03
C VAL A 227 -1.41 -12.33 2.45
N ASP A 228 -0.35 -12.73 3.14
CA ASP A 228 -0.06 -12.29 4.47
C ASP A 228 1.28 -11.54 4.52
N TRP A 229 1.79 -11.27 5.72
CA TRP A 229 3.17 -10.82 5.89
C TRP A 229 4.04 -11.94 6.48
N THR A 230 5.34 -11.88 6.21
CA THR A 230 6.31 -12.97 6.45
C THR A 230 6.33 -13.49 7.88
N GLY A 231 6.12 -12.59 8.83
CA GLY A 231 6.15 -12.86 10.26
C GLY A 231 6.18 -11.57 11.03
N ASP A 232 6.03 -11.66 12.35
CA ASP A 232 5.97 -10.50 13.24
C ASP A 232 7.22 -9.63 13.12
N GLU A 233 8.37 -10.14 12.71
CA GLU A 233 9.58 -9.37 12.40
C GLU A 233 9.40 -8.35 11.26
N PHE A 234 8.42 -8.54 10.37
CA PHE A 234 8.12 -7.67 9.23
C PHE A 234 6.73 -7.00 9.32
N ASP A 235 6.08 -7.05 10.49
CA ASP A 235 5.02 -6.10 10.88
C ASP A 235 5.65 -4.81 11.42
N THR A 236 5.51 -3.68 10.73
CA THR A 236 6.18 -2.44 11.17
C THR A 236 5.69 -1.90 12.50
N LEU A 237 4.54 -2.37 13.00
CA LEU A 237 3.83 -1.85 14.16
C LEU A 237 3.55 -0.35 14.03
N ASP A 238 3.41 0.14 12.80
CA ASP A 238 3.11 1.53 12.49
C ASP A 238 1.79 1.99 13.11
N TRP A 239 0.82 1.08 13.24
CA TRP A 239 -0.46 1.24 13.91
C TRP A 239 -0.40 1.26 15.46
N GLN A 240 0.69 0.76 16.06
CA GLN A 240 0.82 0.71 17.53
C GLN A 240 1.24 2.06 18.12
N PRO A 241 0.75 2.43 19.33
CA PRO A 241 1.14 3.65 20.04
C PRO A 241 2.50 3.51 20.75
N ILE A 242 3.51 2.94 20.07
CA ILE A 242 4.89 2.83 20.55
C ILE A 242 5.78 3.90 19.88
N PRO A 243 6.91 4.29 20.51
CA PRO A 243 7.80 5.29 19.94
C PRO A 243 8.29 4.92 18.53
N GLU A 244 8.35 5.88 17.62
CA GLU A 244 8.83 5.67 16.25
C GLU A 244 10.26 5.09 16.21
N SER A 245 11.13 5.55 17.11
CA SER A 245 12.50 5.02 17.22
C SER A 245 12.53 3.53 17.57
N GLU A 246 11.55 3.05 18.32
CA GLU A 246 11.40 1.62 18.64
C GLU A 246 10.99 0.83 17.39
N LYS A 247 10.00 1.31 16.64
CA LYS A 247 9.57 0.72 15.35
C LYS A 247 10.75 0.61 14.38
N ILE A 248 11.51 1.69 14.21
CA ILE A 248 12.69 1.73 13.35
C ILE A 248 13.77 0.76 13.84
N THR A 249 14.06 0.71 15.14
CA THR A 249 15.07 -0.20 15.71
C THR A 249 14.69 -1.67 15.50
N ARG A 250 13.42 -2.00 15.73
CA ARG A 250 12.89 -3.35 15.53
C ARG A 250 13.02 -3.76 14.07
N PHE A 251 12.54 -2.92 13.15
CA PHE A 251 12.59 -3.18 11.72
C PHE A 251 14.03 -3.26 11.18
N THR A 252 14.93 -2.40 11.68
CA THR A 252 16.36 -2.46 11.37
C THR A 252 16.96 -3.81 11.75
N SER A 253 16.61 -4.31 12.95
CA SER A 253 17.08 -5.61 13.44
C SER A 253 16.56 -6.76 12.57
N SER A 254 15.30 -6.71 12.15
CA SER A 254 14.72 -7.68 11.21
C SER A 254 15.44 -7.67 9.87
N LEU A 255 15.70 -6.49 9.31
CA LEU A 255 16.44 -6.35 8.06
C LEU A 255 17.90 -6.83 8.19
N ASP A 256 18.55 -6.64 9.34
CA ASP A 256 19.91 -7.16 9.60
C ASP A 256 19.93 -8.69 9.68
N ALA A 257 18.95 -9.29 10.36
CA ALA A 257 18.80 -10.74 10.43
C ALA A 257 18.52 -11.33 9.02
N TYR A 258 17.60 -10.73 8.28
CA TYR A 258 17.34 -11.10 6.88
C TYR A 258 18.59 -10.91 6.01
N ALA A 259 19.33 -9.82 6.24
CA ALA A 259 20.52 -9.50 5.50
C ALA A 259 21.64 -10.53 5.65
N ALA A 260 21.71 -11.18 6.82
CA ALA A 260 22.64 -12.25 7.14
C ALA A 260 22.17 -13.65 6.66
N SER A 261 20.91 -13.78 6.21
CA SER A 261 20.37 -15.02 5.66
C SER A 261 20.84 -15.27 4.21
N PRO A 262 20.61 -16.47 3.65
CA PRO A 262 20.89 -16.76 2.23
C PRO A 262 20.07 -15.92 1.23
N ARG A 263 18.98 -15.25 1.66
CA ARG A 263 18.07 -14.44 0.84
C ARG A 263 17.56 -15.14 -0.43
N THR A 264 17.34 -16.45 -0.34
CA THR A 264 16.78 -17.29 -1.43
C THR A 264 15.31 -16.97 -1.71
N LYS A 265 14.64 -16.31 -0.77
CA LYS A 265 13.30 -15.74 -0.88
C LYS A 265 13.31 -14.29 -0.40
N GLY A 266 12.31 -13.54 -0.84
CA GLY A 266 11.99 -12.22 -0.33
C GLY A 266 11.01 -12.28 0.84
N PHE A 267 10.62 -11.12 1.35
CA PHE A 267 9.67 -10.99 2.45
C PHE A 267 8.54 -10.01 2.07
N TYR A 268 7.33 -10.27 2.56
CA TYR A 268 6.25 -9.29 2.61
C TYR A 268 6.30 -8.53 3.94
N CYS A 269 6.12 -7.22 3.88
CA CYS A 269 6.09 -6.32 5.04
C CYS A 269 4.70 -5.71 5.20
N LEU A 270 4.18 -5.73 6.43
CA LEU A 270 2.91 -5.08 6.77
C LEU A 270 3.14 -3.63 7.21
N GLU A 271 2.46 -2.72 6.53
CA GLU A 271 2.42 -1.27 6.76
C GLU A 271 0.98 -0.78 6.47
N HIS A 272 0.62 0.42 6.89
CA HIS A 272 -0.69 1.04 6.73
C HIS A 272 -0.51 2.51 6.32
N ASP A 273 -1.15 2.92 5.22
CA ASP A 273 -1.00 4.26 4.66
C ASP A 273 -2.10 5.25 5.09
N ILE A 274 -2.86 4.88 6.13
CA ILE A 274 -4.04 5.61 6.62
C ILE A 274 -3.75 6.78 7.55
N THR A 275 -2.49 6.96 7.97
CA THR A 275 -2.05 8.09 8.79
C THR A 275 -0.82 8.78 8.21
N PRO A 276 -0.64 10.10 8.41
CA PRO A 276 0.61 10.78 8.09
C PRO A 276 1.83 10.15 8.77
N GLU A 277 1.68 9.69 10.02
CA GLU A 277 2.74 9.05 10.79
C GLU A 277 3.17 7.71 10.17
N GLY A 278 2.23 6.87 9.75
CA GLY A 278 2.52 5.62 9.04
C GLY A 278 3.26 5.87 7.72
N VAL A 279 2.79 6.85 6.93
CA VAL A 279 3.48 7.26 5.69
C VAL A 279 4.90 7.77 5.97
N LEU A 280 5.10 8.60 6.99
CA LEU A 280 6.43 9.09 7.36
C LEU A 280 7.35 7.97 7.85
N LEU A 281 6.82 6.98 8.55
CA LEU A 281 7.59 5.79 8.95
C LEU A 281 8.04 5.01 7.72
N ALA A 282 7.14 4.70 6.78
CA ALA A 282 7.48 4.00 5.52
C ALA A 282 8.63 4.71 4.77
N GLN A 283 8.59 6.04 4.71
CA GLN A 283 9.65 6.87 4.10
C GLN A 283 11.01 6.75 4.80
N LYS A 284 11.03 6.40 6.09
CA LYS A 284 12.25 6.15 6.88
C LYS A 284 12.71 4.71 6.81
N LEU A 285 11.81 3.75 6.59
CA LEU A 285 12.15 2.32 6.51
C LEU A 285 12.73 1.92 5.15
N VAL A 286 12.20 2.46 4.04
CA VAL A 286 12.68 2.16 2.68
C VAL A 286 14.20 2.37 2.51
N PRO A 287 14.83 3.47 2.98
CA PRO A 287 16.27 3.65 2.91
C PRO A 287 17.08 2.56 3.62
N LEU A 288 16.53 1.94 4.68
CA LEU A 288 17.19 0.85 5.39
C LEU A 288 17.29 -0.41 4.52
N GLY A 289 16.26 -0.68 3.71
CA GLY A 289 16.26 -1.77 2.74
C GLY A 289 17.26 -1.51 1.61
N ILE A 290 17.27 -0.28 1.06
CA ILE A 290 18.22 0.15 0.02
C ILE A 290 19.67 -0.02 0.51
N ALA A 291 19.96 0.41 1.73
CA ALA A 291 21.31 0.29 2.33
C ALA A 291 21.80 -1.16 2.45
N ARG A 292 20.87 -2.14 2.44
CA ARG A 292 21.17 -3.59 2.50
C ARG A 292 21.10 -4.26 1.13
N ASN A 293 21.02 -3.49 0.05
CA ASN A 293 20.91 -3.98 -1.33
C ASN A 293 19.70 -4.91 -1.53
N ILE A 294 18.56 -4.56 -0.92
CA ILE A 294 17.30 -5.29 -1.07
C ILE A 294 16.51 -4.67 -2.24
N SER A 295 15.97 -5.52 -3.12
CA SER A 295 15.10 -5.08 -4.22
C SER A 295 13.68 -4.84 -3.72
N PHE A 296 12.86 -4.08 -4.46
CA PHE A 296 11.48 -3.80 -4.07
C PHE A 296 10.52 -4.21 -5.18
N ALA A 297 9.38 -4.79 -4.79
CA ALA A 297 8.33 -5.17 -5.72
C ALA A 297 6.96 -5.07 -5.06
N SER A 298 5.91 -5.02 -5.88
CA SER A 298 4.57 -5.37 -5.43
C SER A 298 4.45 -6.88 -5.22
N VAL A 299 3.37 -7.33 -4.59
CA VAL A 299 3.04 -8.76 -4.45
C VAL A 299 2.96 -9.46 -5.80
N ALA A 300 2.28 -8.86 -6.79
CA ALA A 300 2.24 -9.43 -8.14
C ALA A 300 3.64 -9.53 -8.77
N GLY A 301 4.51 -8.54 -8.53
CA GLY A 301 5.90 -8.55 -8.97
C GLY A 301 6.75 -9.62 -8.28
N CYS A 302 6.55 -9.81 -6.98
CA CYS A 302 7.17 -10.88 -6.19
C CYS A 302 6.88 -12.28 -6.74
N GLU A 303 5.62 -12.51 -7.15
CA GLU A 303 5.17 -13.81 -7.64
C GLU A 303 5.37 -14.01 -9.14
N GLY A 304 5.76 -12.97 -9.88
CA GLY A 304 5.91 -13.04 -11.35
C GLY A 304 4.62 -13.49 -12.05
N ALA A 305 3.46 -13.16 -11.49
CA ALA A 305 2.15 -13.65 -11.92
C ALA A 305 1.19 -12.50 -12.23
N ALA A 306 0.07 -12.82 -12.89
CA ALA A 306 -0.98 -11.83 -13.14
C ALA A 306 -1.49 -11.24 -11.82
N GLY A 307 -1.51 -9.90 -11.72
CA GLY A 307 -2.02 -9.16 -10.55
C GLY A 307 -3.55 -9.18 -10.42
N TYR A 308 -4.26 -9.40 -11.53
CA TYR A 308 -5.72 -9.29 -11.61
C TYR A 308 -6.32 -10.52 -12.27
N GLN A 309 -7.57 -10.83 -11.94
CA GLN A 309 -8.28 -11.98 -12.53
C GLN A 309 -8.57 -11.77 -14.02
N ASN A 310 -8.69 -10.51 -14.45
CA ASN A 310 -8.91 -10.12 -15.83
C ASN A 310 -7.63 -9.60 -16.54
N SER A 311 -6.44 -9.93 -16.03
CA SER A 311 -5.16 -9.65 -16.69
C SER A 311 -4.38 -10.92 -16.99
N ASN A 312 -3.59 -10.89 -18.07
CA ASN A 312 -2.62 -11.94 -18.38
C ASN A 312 -1.33 -11.70 -17.59
N ALA A 313 -0.59 -12.77 -17.27
CA ALA A 313 0.65 -12.69 -16.48
C ALA A 313 1.75 -11.79 -17.08
N THR A 314 1.65 -11.44 -18.35
CA THR A 314 2.57 -10.56 -19.09
C THR A 314 2.16 -9.09 -19.10
N SER A 315 0.99 -8.73 -18.57
CA SER A 315 0.54 -7.34 -18.48
C SER A 315 1.09 -6.70 -17.21
N SER A 316 2.37 -6.35 -17.23
CA SER A 316 2.90 -5.36 -16.29
C SER A 316 2.15 -4.05 -16.51
N VAL A 317 1.58 -3.46 -15.46
CA VAL A 317 1.15 -2.05 -15.52
C VAL A 317 2.41 -1.26 -15.92
N PRO A 318 2.40 -0.54 -17.05
CA PRO A 318 3.61 0.15 -17.49
C PRO A 318 4.01 1.21 -16.46
N LEU A 319 5.20 1.07 -15.87
CA LEU A 319 5.84 2.15 -15.15
C LEU A 319 5.97 3.37 -16.09
N PRO A 320 5.53 4.57 -15.70
CA PRO A 320 5.90 5.78 -16.42
C PRO A 320 7.40 6.03 -16.17
N GLY A 321 8.28 5.62 -17.08
CA GLY A 321 9.70 5.98 -16.95
C GLY A 321 10.77 5.26 -17.76
N THR A 322 10.47 4.22 -18.53
CA THR A 322 11.47 3.59 -19.42
C THR A 322 11.15 3.88 -20.88
N ALA A 323 11.31 5.14 -21.27
CA ALA A 323 11.62 5.45 -22.66
C ALA A 323 13.04 4.92 -22.94
N THR A 324 13.13 3.67 -23.41
CA THR A 324 14.35 3.17 -24.02
C THR A 324 14.56 3.96 -25.30
N ALA A 325 15.50 4.90 -25.28
CA ALA A 325 15.97 5.57 -26.48
C ALA A 325 16.50 4.50 -27.44
N THR A 326 15.74 4.23 -28.49
CA THR A 326 16.17 3.39 -29.60
C THR A 326 17.21 4.18 -30.38
N ALA A 327 18.48 3.78 -30.23
CA ALA A 327 19.58 4.33 -31.00
C ALA A 327 19.42 3.92 -32.48
N GLY A 328 18.88 4.84 -33.28
CA GLY A 328 18.92 4.78 -34.73
C GLY A 328 20.35 4.94 -35.24
N THR A 329 20.77 4.02 -36.10
CA THR A 329 22.09 3.90 -36.70
C THR A 329 22.34 4.89 -37.84
N GLY A 330 23.49 5.60 -37.76
CA GLY A 330 24.24 6.13 -38.92
C GLY A 330 24.57 7.63 -38.90
N PRO A 331 25.64 8.10 -39.60
CA PRO A 331 26.98 7.54 -39.70
C PRO A 331 28.08 8.49 -39.15
N SER A 332 29.27 7.90 -39.00
CA SER A 332 30.55 8.45 -38.53
C SER A 332 30.94 9.85 -39.03
N ARG A 333 31.40 10.70 -38.08
CA ARG A 333 32.45 11.70 -38.33
C ARG A 333 33.45 11.70 -37.17
N SER A 334 34.67 11.34 -37.51
CA SER A 334 35.89 11.43 -36.71
C SER A 334 36.30 12.88 -36.44
N GLN A 335 36.71 13.19 -35.20
CA GLN A 335 37.83 14.11 -34.93
C GLN A 335 38.39 13.92 -33.52
N SER A 336 39.66 14.30 -33.40
CA SER A 336 40.68 13.77 -32.49
C SER A 336 40.81 14.53 -31.16
N ALA A 337 41.67 13.96 -30.30
CA ALA A 337 41.93 14.27 -28.89
C ALA A 337 42.69 15.58 -28.57
N SER A 338 42.51 16.05 -27.33
CA SER A 338 43.52 16.65 -26.43
C SER A 338 42.87 16.74 -25.04
N GLY A 339 43.37 16.21 -23.92
CA GLY A 339 44.74 16.24 -23.40
C GLY A 339 44.80 17.27 -22.27
N GLY A 340 44.82 16.85 -21.00
CA GLY A 340 44.91 17.76 -19.84
C GLY A 340 44.88 17.06 -18.49
N SER A 341 46.07 16.72 -18.00
CA SER A 341 46.40 16.10 -16.71
C SER A 341 46.38 17.10 -15.56
N VAL A 342 45.95 16.71 -14.36
CA VAL A 342 46.52 17.20 -13.08
C VAL A 342 46.62 16.06 -12.07
N THR A 343 47.85 15.81 -11.63
CA THR A 343 48.29 14.87 -10.60
C THR A 343 48.24 15.49 -9.19
N SER A 344 47.82 14.68 -8.21
CA SER A 344 48.40 14.36 -6.87
C SER A 344 48.95 15.51 -5.97
N ILE A 345 49.06 15.47 -4.63
CA ILE A 345 49.57 14.51 -3.62
C ILE A 345 49.10 15.14 -2.25
N VAL A 346 48.80 14.50 -1.10
CA VAL A 346 49.70 13.93 -0.06
C VAL A 346 48.88 13.37 1.14
N THR A 347 49.26 12.14 1.49
CA THR A 347 49.20 11.30 2.71
C THR A 347 49.11 11.94 4.11
N ALA A 348 48.52 11.20 5.08
CA ALA A 348 49.25 10.54 6.20
C ALA A 348 48.32 9.69 7.10
N LYS A 349 48.94 8.81 7.91
CA LYS A 349 48.46 7.54 8.50
C LYS A 349 48.62 7.56 10.05
N VAL A 350 47.58 7.08 10.79
CA VAL A 350 47.49 6.15 11.99
C VAL A 350 48.56 6.27 13.12
N PRO A 351 48.29 6.16 14.45
CA PRO A 351 47.65 5.03 15.20
C PRO A 351 46.79 5.45 16.44
N GLY A 352 46.10 4.64 17.26
CA GLY A 352 45.89 3.20 17.48
C GLY A 352 45.28 2.97 18.90
N ALA A 353 44.70 1.79 19.12
CA ALA A 353 44.53 1.03 20.40
C ALA A 353 43.37 1.26 21.41
N ALA A 354 42.91 0.11 21.93
CA ALA A 354 42.31 -0.24 23.24
C ALA A 354 40.84 0.17 23.51
N SER A 355 39.85 -0.74 23.46
CA SER A 355 39.43 -1.75 24.46
C SER A 355 38.80 -1.18 25.73
N HIS A 356 37.50 -1.38 25.94
CA HIS A 356 36.92 -1.63 27.27
C HIS A 356 35.62 -2.45 27.20
N THR A 357 35.64 -3.48 28.02
CA THR A 357 34.60 -4.36 28.54
C THR A 357 33.43 -3.64 29.20
N GLY A 358 32.24 -4.25 29.18
CA GLY A 358 31.19 -3.92 30.15
C GLY A 358 29.81 -4.44 29.75
N GLY A 359 29.49 -5.68 30.14
CA GLY A 359 28.12 -6.18 30.09
C GLY A 359 27.28 -5.59 31.23
N ALA A 360 26.00 -5.37 30.97
CA ALA A 360 24.95 -5.35 31.98
C ALA A 360 23.62 -5.67 31.30
N ALA A 361 23.12 -6.87 31.59
CA ALA A 361 21.73 -7.24 31.38
C ALA A 361 20.88 -6.50 32.42
N LEU A 362 19.82 -5.84 31.98
CA LEU A 362 18.72 -5.42 32.83
C LEU A 362 17.41 -5.72 32.11
N GLY A 363 16.72 -6.74 32.61
CA GLY A 363 15.32 -6.98 32.29
C GLY A 363 14.47 -5.86 32.85
N VAL A 364 13.49 -5.43 32.06
CA VAL A 364 12.46 -4.51 32.54
C VAL A 364 11.14 -5.25 32.45
N ALA A 365 10.57 -5.47 33.63
CA ALA A 365 9.27 -6.08 33.84
C ALA A 365 8.16 -5.15 33.30
N SER A 366 7.20 -5.77 32.65
CA SER A 366 5.95 -5.17 32.18
C SER A 366 5.15 -4.62 33.38
N VAL A 367 4.84 -3.33 33.35
CA VAL A 367 3.83 -2.73 34.23
C VAL A 367 2.71 -2.22 33.35
N PHE A 368 1.60 -2.97 33.33
CA PHE A 368 0.31 -2.53 32.84
C PHE A 368 -0.23 -1.43 33.77
N ALA A 369 -0.61 -0.30 33.20
CA ALA A 369 -1.49 0.66 33.85
C ALA A 369 -2.53 1.13 32.84
N ALA A 370 -3.75 0.63 33.02
CA ALA A 370 -4.95 1.12 32.38
C ALA A 370 -5.28 2.52 32.91
N LEU A 371 -5.63 3.45 32.03
CA LEU A 371 -6.45 4.60 32.42
C LEU A 371 -7.50 4.88 31.35
N VAL A 372 -8.74 4.52 31.70
CA VAL A 372 -9.97 4.97 31.04
C VAL A 372 -10.27 6.36 31.57
N ALA A 373 -10.51 7.32 30.68
CA ALA A 373 -11.20 8.56 31.03
C ALA A 373 -12.17 8.93 29.91
N SER A 374 -13.41 8.52 30.11
CA SER A 374 -14.58 8.98 29.39
C SER A 374 -14.79 10.48 29.62
N ILE A 375 -14.99 11.24 28.54
CA ILE A 375 -15.66 12.54 28.58
C ILE A 375 -16.74 12.49 27.51
N LEU A 376 -17.97 12.24 27.93
CA LEU A 376 -19.17 12.64 27.21
C LEU A 376 -20.03 13.41 28.21
N LEU A 377 -20.41 14.61 27.77
CA LEU A 377 -21.28 15.52 28.47
C LEU A 377 -22.70 14.94 28.58
N VAL A 378 -23.19 15.03 29.82
CA VAL A 378 -24.57 14.86 30.34
C VAL A 378 -25.03 13.43 30.64
#